data_AF-A0AAJ6D8D8-F1
#
_entry.id   AF-A0AAJ6D8D8-F1
#
_cell.length_a   1.000
_cell.length_b   1.000
_cell.length_c   1.000
_cell.angle_alpha   90.00
_cell.angle_beta   90.00
_cell.angle_gamma   90.00
#
_symmetry.space_group_name_H-M   'P 1'
#
loop_
_entity.id
_entity.type
_entity.pdbx_description
1 polymer ?
#
loop_
_entity_poly.entity_id
_entity_poly.type
_entity_poly.pdbx_seq_one_letter_code
_entity_poly.pdbx_strand_id
1 'polypeptide(L)'
;MLLDSPSQHGRADVLICLDNQQVATRIGSVLSARGLTVAAVPASGMDTEFETKGCQVVVTHTAMIGRVRNRLRLPVVNVEAFIFERPDHSTEGAPKQFDGAAFVKRVLTVMSDAERRSTR
;
A
#
# COMPACT_ATOMS: atom_id res chain seq x y z
N MET A 1 15.51 13.44 20.86
CA MET A 1 14.63 12.99 19.76
C MET A 1 14.14 11.61 20.14
N LEU A 2 12.97 11.53 20.78
CA LEU A 2 12.36 10.28 21.21
C LEU A 2 11.64 9.67 20.02
N LEU A 3 11.98 8.42 19.70
CA LEU A 3 11.26 7.58 18.77
C LEU A 3 9.87 7.33 19.37
N ASP A 4 8.84 7.81 18.69
CA ASP A 4 7.45 7.51 19.01
C ASP A 4 7.24 6.00 18.83
N SER A 5 7.03 5.31 19.96
CA SER A 5 6.53 3.93 19.99
C SER A 5 5.23 3.86 19.18
N PRO A 6 4.99 2.84 18.34
CA PRO A 6 3.75 2.75 17.60
C PRO A 6 2.60 2.54 18.60
N SER A 7 1.82 3.60 18.75
CA SER A 7 0.66 3.65 19.63
C SER A 7 -0.36 2.58 19.25
N GLN A 8 -0.98 2.05 20.29
CA GLN A 8 -2.00 1.02 20.32
C GLN A 8 -3.16 1.29 19.34
N HIS A 9 -3.54 0.25 18.57
CA HIS A 9 -4.90 -0.05 18.11
C HIS A 9 -5.74 1.05 17.42
N GLY A 10 -5.12 1.85 16.55
CA GLY A 10 -5.85 2.62 15.53
C GLY A 10 -6.25 1.73 14.35
N ARG A 11 -7.54 1.71 13.98
CA ARG A 11 -8.05 1.08 12.76
C ARG A 11 -7.36 1.73 11.56
N ALA A 12 -6.45 1.03 10.88
CA ALA A 12 -5.79 1.56 9.69
C ALA A 12 -6.72 1.45 8.47
N ASP A 13 -6.72 2.45 7.58
CA ASP A 13 -7.47 2.44 6.33
C ASP A 13 -6.77 1.58 5.27
N VAL A 14 -5.44 1.69 5.22
CA VAL A 14 -4.58 1.03 4.23
C VAL A 14 -3.51 0.17 4.90
N LEU A 15 -3.39 -1.07 4.44
CA LEU A 15 -2.28 -1.95 4.79
C LEU A 15 -1.21 -1.93 3.69
N ILE A 16 0.03 -1.63 4.04
CA ILE A 16 1.18 -1.68 3.13
C ILE A 16 1.96 -2.97 3.40
N CYS A 17 1.99 -3.85 2.39
CA CYS A 17 2.72 -5.12 2.42
C CYS A 17 3.89 -5.05 1.43
N LEU A 18 5.02 -4.49 1.87
CA LEU A 18 6.24 -4.32 1.08
C LEU A 18 7.46 -4.66 1.94
N ASP A 19 8.38 -5.49 1.43
CA ASP A 19 9.61 -5.82 2.18
C ASP A 19 10.63 -4.67 2.19
N ASN A 20 10.61 -3.80 1.17
CA ASN A 20 11.45 -2.62 1.16
C ASN A 20 10.86 -1.53 2.07
N GLN A 21 11.39 -1.42 3.28
CA GLN A 21 10.93 -0.44 4.28
C GLN A 21 10.98 1.01 3.80
N GLN A 22 11.99 1.40 3.00
CA GLN A 22 12.07 2.78 2.50
C GLN A 22 10.92 3.09 1.54
N VAL A 23 10.55 2.13 0.69
CA VAL A 23 9.40 2.27 -0.21
C VAL A 23 8.10 2.29 0.61
N ALA A 24 7.96 1.39 1.59
CA ALA A 24 6.80 1.34 2.48
C ALA A 24 6.58 2.68 3.21
N THR A 25 7.64 3.27 3.77
CA THR A 25 7.58 4.58 4.43
C THR A 25 7.16 5.69 3.46
N ARG A 26 7.75 5.74 2.25
CA ARG A 26 7.40 6.76 1.25
C ARG A 26 5.94 6.66 0.81
N ILE A 27 5.46 5.44 0.54
CA ILE A 27 4.06 5.19 0.21
C ILE A 27 3.15 5.58 1.38
N GLY A 28 3.53 5.23 2.60
CA GLY A 28 2.83 5.63 3.83
C GLY A 28 2.68 7.15 3.91
N SER A 29 3.77 7.91 3.73
CA SER A 29 3.73 9.37 3.74
C SER A 29 2.82 9.95 2.66
N VAL A 30 2.82 9.39 1.44
CA VAL A 30 1.95 9.84 0.34
C VAL A 30 0.47 9.68 0.69
N LEU A 31 0.11 8.57 1.33
CA LEU A 31 -1.27 8.28 1.73
C LEU A 31 -1.70 9.07 2.97
N SER A 32 -0.83 9.18 3.98
CA SER A 32 -1.12 9.98 5.18
C SER A 32 -1.22 11.48 4.89
N ALA A 33 -0.49 11.99 3.89
CA ALA A 33 -0.70 13.36 3.39
C ALA A 33 -2.10 13.61 2.81
N ARG A 34 -2.87 12.55 2.56
CA ARG A 34 -4.28 12.59 2.12
C ARG A 34 -5.27 12.26 3.24
N GLY A 35 -4.80 12.18 4.48
CA GLY A 35 -5.62 11.89 5.66
C GLY A 35 -5.89 10.40 5.89
N LEU A 36 -5.24 9.50 5.14
CA LEU A 36 -5.39 8.06 5.33
C LEU A 36 -4.48 7.56 6.46
N THR A 37 -5.05 6.75 7.34
CA THR A 37 -4.28 6.00 8.33
C THR A 37 -3.65 4.77 7.66
N VAL A 38 -2.37 4.54 7.94
CA VAL A 38 -1.59 3.47 7.29
C VAL A 38 -0.97 2.55 8.32
N ALA A 39 -1.06 1.26 8.06
CA ALA A 39 -0.26 0.24 8.74
C ALA A 39 0.71 -0.37 7.72
N ALA A 40 1.94 -0.68 8.16
CA ALA A 40 2.93 -1.33 7.30
C ALA A 40 3.41 -2.63 7.94
N VAL A 41 3.46 -3.69 7.16
CA VAL A 41 4.05 -4.98 7.54
C VAL A 41 5.00 -5.46 6.44
N PRO A 42 6.10 -6.13 6.79
CA PRO A 42 6.90 -6.84 5.80
C PRO A 42 6.02 -7.84 5.05
N ALA A 43 6.21 -7.98 3.75
CA ALA A 43 5.41 -8.91 2.96
C ALA A 43 5.70 -10.36 3.38
N SER A 44 6.95 -10.63 3.77
CA SER A 44 7.40 -11.85 4.48
C SER A 44 6.76 -12.08 5.84
N GLY A 45 6.37 -11.00 6.55
CA GLY A 45 5.72 -11.05 7.86
C GLY A 45 4.23 -11.34 7.80
N MET A 46 3.65 -11.51 6.60
CA MET A 46 2.24 -11.85 6.45
C MET A 46 1.90 -13.23 7.00
N ASP A 47 2.88 -14.11 7.29
CA ASP A 47 2.60 -15.47 7.73
C ASP A 47 2.14 -15.57 9.20
N THR A 48 2.34 -14.53 10.01
CA THR A 48 1.79 -14.41 11.36
C THR A 48 0.36 -13.86 11.35
N GLU A 49 -0.40 -14.08 12.43
CA GLU A 49 -1.79 -13.62 12.59
C GLU A 49 -1.84 -12.07 12.54
N PHE A 50 -1.96 -11.53 11.32
CA PHE A 50 -2.20 -10.11 11.11
C PHE A 50 -3.71 -9.90 11.05
N GLU A 51 -4.25 -9.35 12.13
CA GLU A 51 -5.64 -8.94 12.13
C GLU A 51 -5.76 -7.63 11.36
N THR A 52 -6.45 -7.66 10.22
CA THR A 52 -6.59 -6.50 9.35
C THR A 52 -7.43 -5.39 9.96
N LYS A 53 -7.88 -5.51 11.22
CA LYS A 53 -8.89 -4.69 11.93
C LYS A 53 -9.24 -3.39 11.21
N GLY A 54 -10.13 -3.51 10.24
CA GLY A 54 -10.75 -2.39 9.53
C GLY A 54 -10.00 -1.77 8.34
N CYS A 55 -8.86 -2.32 7.92
CA CYS A 55 -8.22 -2.04 6.64
C CYS A 55 -9.17 -2.35 5.50
N GLN A 56 -9.28 -1.43 4.55
CA GLN A 56 -10.17 -1.54 3.41
C GLN A 56 -9.42 -1.96 2.14
N VAL A 57 -8.11 -1.74 2.08
CA VAL A 57 -7.28 -2.01 0.90
C VAL A 57 -5.85 -2.35 1.30
N VAL A 58 -5.20 -3.20 0.50
CA VAL A 58 -3.80 -3.58 0.64
C VAL A 58 -2.99 -3.00 -0.52
N VAL A 59 -1.87 -2.36 -0.23
CA VAL A 59 -0.86 -1.94 -1.21
C VAL A 59 0.32 -2.91 -1.16
N THR A 60 0.69 -3.47 -2.31
CA THR A 60 1.81 -4.43 -2.42
C THR A 60 2.47 -4.35 -3.81
N HIS A 61 3.49 -5.16 -4.06
CA HIS A 61 4.11 -5.35 -5.38
C HIS A 61 3.55 -6.57 -6.13
N THR A 62 3.83 -6.71 -7.43
CA THR A 62 3.25 -7.77 -8.27
C THR A 62 3.47 -9.17 -7.70
N ALA A 63 4.68 -9.46 -7.23
CA ALA A 63 5.07 -10.78 -6.72
C ALA A 63 4.23 -11.27 -5.53
N MET A 64 3.64 -10.37 -4.74
CA MET A 64 2.91 -10.73 -3.51
C MET A 64 1.38 -10.67 -3.64
N ILE A 65 0.86 -10.24 -4.80
CA ILE A 65 -0.59 -10.14 -5.03
C ILE A 65 -1.30 -11.46 -4.75
N GLY A 66 -0.76 -12.58 -5.27
CA GLY A 66 -1.36 -13.90 -5.06
C GLY A 66 -1.45 -14.26 -3.57
N ARG A 67 -0.36 -14.06 -2.83
CA ARG A 67 -0.32 -14.36 -1.39
C ARG A 67 -1.27 -13.47 -0.60
N VAL A 68 -1.28 -12.16 -0.88
CA VAL A 68 -2.16 -11.18 -0.22
C VAL A 68 -3.63 -11.53 -0.42
N ARG A 69 -4.04 -11.83 -1.66
CA ARG A 69 -5.43 -12.17 -1.98
C ARG A 69 -5.89 -13.44 -1.29
N ASN A 70 -5.05 -14.47 -1.27
CA ASN A 70 -5.38 -15.74 -0.63
C ASN A 70 -5.59 -15.60 0.88
N ARG A 71 -4.84 -14.70 1.54
CA ARG A 71 -4.87 -14.57 3.00
C ARG A 71 -5.87 -13.53 3.50
N LEU A 72 -5.85 -12.33 2.96
CA LEU A 72 -6.55 -11.18 3.56
C LEU A 72 -7.93 -10.92 2.95
N ARG A 73 -8.23 -11.48 1.76
CA ARG A 73 -9.48 -11.25 1.02
C ARG A 73 -9.85 -9.76 0.85
N LEU A 74 -8.86 -8.88 0.93
CA LEU A 74 -9.00 -7.44 0.72
C LEU A 74 -8.68 -7.08 -0.75
N PRO A 75 -9.25 -5.99 -1.27
CA PRO A 75 -8.80 -5.38 -2.51
C PRO A 75 -7.30 -5.08 -2.48
N VAL A 76 -6.63 -5.24 -3.64
CA VAL A 76 -5.19 -5.06 -3.76
C VAL A 76 -4.87 -3.99 -4.79
N VAL A 77 -4.00 -3.05 -4.42
CA VAL A 77 -3.37 -2.07 -5.29
C VAL A 77 -1.90 -2.45 -5.48
N ASN A 78 -1.51 -2.66 -6.72
CA ASN A 78 -0.11 -2.89 -7.08
C ASN A 78 0.62 -1.55 -7.22
N VAL A 79 1.62 -1.29 -6.38
CA VAL A 79 2.41 -0.04 -6.42
C VAL A 79 3.20 0.10 -7.73
N GLU A 80 3.64 -1.02 -8.31
CA GLU A 80 4.47 -1.03 -9.52
C GLU A 80 3.72 -0.53 -10.75
N ALA A 81 2.37 -0.58 -10.74
CA ALA A 81 1.53 -0.05 -11.82
C ALA A 81 1.61 1.48 -11.95
N PHE A 82 2.24 2.17 -10.99
CA PHE A 82 2.41 3.62 -10.96
C PHE A 82 3.87 4.05 -11.13
N ILE A 83 4.73 3.10 -11.48
CA ILE A 83 6.16 3.33 -11.71
C ILE A 83 6.43 3.16 -13.21
N PHE A 84 7.05 4.16 -13.83
CA PHE A 84 7.36 4.17 -15.26
C PHE A 84 8.77 4.70 -15.50
N GLU A 85 9.33 4.30 -16.64
CA GLU A 85 10.60 4.82 -17.11
C GLU A 85 10.39 6.23 -17.66
N ARG A 86 11.33 7.13 -17.39
CA ARG A 86 11.30 8.45 -18.02
C ARG A 86 11.63 8.32 -19.50
N PRO A 87 10.85 8.96 -20.40
CA PRO A 87 11.07 8.86 -21.85
C PRO A 87 12.46 9.32 -22.30
N ASP A 88 13.12 10.19 -21.54
CA ASP A 88 14.32 10.91 -21.99
C ASP A 88 15.63 10.11 -21.94
N HIS A 89 15.65 8.88 -21.40
CA HIS A 89 16.88 8.10 -21.31
C HIS A 89 16.65 6.64 -21.68
N SER A 90 16.78 6.33 -22.97
CA SER A 90 16.85 4.97 -23.55
C SER A 90 18.19 4.29 -23.25
N THR A 91 18.56 4.25 -21.97
CA THR A 91 19.76 3.56 -21.45
C THR A 91 19.34 2.75 -20.23
N GLU A 92 19.81 1.50 -20.14
CA GLU A 92 19.68 0.69 -18.92
C GLU A 92 20.07 1.51 -17.69
N GLY A 93 19.17 1.61 -16.71
CA GLY A 93 19.38 2.39 -15.49
C GLY A 93 18.69 3.77 -15.46
N ALA A 94 17.80 4.07 -16.41
CA ALA A 94 17.00 5.30 -16.38
C ALA A 94 16.24 5.47 -15.04
N PRO A 95 16.19 6.70 -14.47
CA PRO A 95 15.50 6.94 -13.22
C PRO A 95 14.00 6.67 -13.37
N LYS A 96 13.50 5.73 -12.56
CA LYS A 96 12.07 5.41 -12.49
C LYS A 96 11.31 6.57 -11.86
N GLN A 97 10.20 6.96 -12.48
CA GLN A 97 9.28 7.97 -11.96
C GLN A 97 8.05 7.30 -11.36
N PHE A 98 7.56 7.85 -10.25
CA PHE A 98 6.35 7.41 -9.58
C PHE A 98 5.25 8.46 -9.73
N ASP A 99 4.08 8.07 -10.27
CA ASP A 99 2.89 8.91 -10.29
C ASP A 99 2.07 8.73 -9.01
N GLY A 100 2.43 9.52 -8.00
CA GLY A 100 1.73 9.53 -6.72
C GLY A 100 0.28 10.00 -6.80
N ALA A 101 -0.08 10.84 -7.77
CA ALA A 101 -1.44 11.33 -7.91
C ALA A 101 -2.37 10.25 -8.45
N ALA A 102 -1.96 9.53 -9.50
CA ALA A 102 -2.68 8.37 -10.01
C ALA A 102 -2.77 7.25 -8.98
N PHE A 103 -1.68 7.01 -8.23
CA PHE A 103 -1.66 6.02 -7.15
C PHE A 103 -2.70 6.33 -6.07
N VAL A 104 -2.71 7.55 -5.53
CA VAL A 104 -3.70 7.98 -4.52
C VAL A 104 -5.12 7.85 -5.06
N LYS A 105 -5.36 8.32 -6.28
CA LYS A 105 -6.68 8.21 -6.93
C LYS A 105 -7.14 6.75 -7.00
N ARG A 106 -6.24 5.83 -7.33
CA ARG A 106 -6.56 4.39 -7.39
C ARG A 106 -6.92 3.84 -6.02
N VAL A 107 -6.15 4.15 -4.99
CA VAL A 107 -6.40 3.68 -3.61
C VAL A 107 -7.79 4.12 -3.15
N LEU A 108 -8.11 5.41 -3.29
CA LEU A 108 -9.42 5.94 -2.89
C LEU A 108 -10.58 5.31 -3.68
N THR A 109 -10.43 5.15 -5.00
CA THR A 109 -11.45 4.51 -5.84
C THR A 109 -11.72 3.07 -5.38
N VAL A 110 -10.66 2.30 -5.11
CA VAL A 110 -10.77 0.92 -4.67
C VAL A 110 -11.43 0.81 -3.30
N MET A 111 -11.13 1.73 -2.38
CA MET A 111 -11.79 1.80 -1.06
C MET A 111 -13.29 2.06 -1.20
N SER A 112 -13.70 3.08 -1.97
CA SER A 112 -15.12 3.38 -2.21
C SER A 112 -15.87 2.22 -2.86
N ASP A 113 -15.25 1.49 -3.79
CA ASP A 113 -15.86 0.32 -4.44
C ASP A 113 -15.94 -0.91 -3.50
N ALA A 114 -15.06 -0.99 -2.51
CA ALA A 114 -15.14 -2.02 -1.47
C ALA A 114 -16.29 -1.74 -0.50
N GLU A 115 -16.44 -0.48 -0.06
CA GLU A 115 -17.54 -0.06 0.81
C GLU A 115 -18.91 -0.32 0.17
N ARG A 116 -19.08 0.04 -1.11
CA ARG A 116 -20.33 -0.21 -1.86
C ARG A 116 -20.70 -1.68 -2.01
N ARG A 117 -19.72 -2.59 -1.95
CA ARG A 117 -19.96 -4.04 -2.02
C ARG A 117 -20.33 -4.64 -0.68
N SER A 118 -19.84 -4.07 0.42
CA SER A 118 -20.15 -4.54 1.78
C SER A 118 -21.55 -4.13 2.27
N THR A 119 -22.21 -3.17 1.61
CA THR A 119 -23.56 -2.69 1.95
C THR A 119 -24.68 -3.39 1.18
N ARG A 120 -24.36 -4.39 0.33
CA ARG A 120 -25.31 -5.24 -0.38
C ARG A 120 -25.39 -6.60 0.28
#